data_AF-A0A542GKF6-F1
#
_entry.id   AF-A0A542GKF6-F1
#
_cell.length_a   1.000
_cell.length_b   1.000
_cell.length_c   1.000
_cell.angle_alpha   90.00
_cell.angle_beta   90.00
_cell.angle_gamma   90.00
#
_symmetry.space_group_name_H-M   'P 1'
#
loop_
_entity.id
_entity.type
_entity.pdbx_description
1 polymer ?
#
loop_
_entity_poly.entity_id
_entity_poly.type
_entity_poly.pdbx_seq_one_letter_code
_entity_poly.pdbx_strand_id
1 'polypeptide(L)'
;MTAAHDPEAGAVETSEAQAAPLLSVVKGQPNAEELAALTAVVLSLGGAEPARADKPSVRHWVRRQQLKLDPTPGPGAWKRSRG
;
A
#
# COMPACT_ATOMS: atom_id res chain seq x y z
N MET A 1 -21.45 -22.53 47.59
CA MET A 1 -21.82 -21.11 47.61
C MET A 1 -21.00 -20.41 46.54
N THR A 2 -21.67 -19.98 45.46
CA THR A 2 -21.45 -18.77 44.63
C THR A 2 -20.45 -17.74 45.19
N ALA A 3 -19.66 -16.96 44.45
CA ALA A 3 -19.23 -16.87 43.05
C ALA A 3 -18.21 -15.69 42.93
N ALA A 4 -17.60 -15.56 41.74
CA ALA A 4 -17.01 -14.35 41.12
C ALA A 4 -15.61 -13.93 41.57
N HIS A 5 -14.70 -13.44 40.72
CA HIS A 5 -14.53 -13.37 39.26
C HIS A 5 -13.12 -12.83 39.09
N ASP A 6 -12.24 -13.47 38.31
CA ASP A 6 -11.07 -12.77 37.79
C ASP A 6 -10.98 -13.00 36.28
N PRO A 7 -11.24 -11.95 35.46
CA PRO A 7 -11.09 -11.98 34.03
C PRO A 7 -9.67 -11.52 33.70
N GLU A 8 -8.79 -12.42 33.28
CA GLU A 8 -7.63 -11.97 32.50
C GLU A 8 -7.37 -12.88 31.30
N ALA A 9 -8.44 -13.10 30.52
CA ALA A 9 -8.29 -13.20 29.08
C ALA A 9 -8.17 -11.75 28.56
N GLY A 10 -6.95 -11.25 28.35
CA GLY A 10 -6.81 -9.87 27.90
C GLY A 10 -5.43 -9.26 27.74
N ALA A 11 -4.32 -9.95 28.02
CA ALA A 11 -3.00 -9.42 27.68
C ALA A 11 -2.49 -10.07 26.40
N VAL A 12 -3.07 -9.70 25.26
CA VAL A 12 -2.33 -9.81 23.99
C VAL A 12 -1.25 -8.73 24.06
N GLU A 13 -0.13 -9.07 24.67
CA GLU A 13 1.07 -8.22 24.67
C GLU A 13 1.52 -8.04 23.22
N THR A 14 1.00 -6.99 22.58
CA THR A 14 1.46 -6.55 21.27
C THR A 14 2.59 -5.56 21.50
N SER A 15 3.69 -6.03 22.08
CA SER A 15 4.97 -5.30 22.06
C SER A 15 5.92 -6.00 21.12
N GLU A 16 5.55 -6.07 19.84
CA GLU A 16 6.57 -6.01 18.80
C GLU A 16 7.15 -4.59 18.88
N ALA A 17 8.46 -4.51 19.12
CA ALA A 17 9.20 -3.25 19.17
C ALA A 17 8.70 -2.32 18.06
N GLN A 18 8.25 -1.11 18.42
CA GLN A 18 7.61 -0.14 17.53
C GLN A 18 8.56 0.27 16.39
N ALA A 19 8.65 -0.57 15.37
CA ALA A 19 9.21 -0.22 14.08
C ALA A 19 8.26 0.79 13.44
N ALA A 20 8.82 1.79 12.75
CA ALA A 20 8.01 2.74 12.01
C ALA A 20 7.11 1.98 11.01
N PRO A 21 5.81 2.30 10.93
CA PRO A 21 4.89 1.59 10.05
C PRO A 21 5.30 1.77 8.60
N LEU A 22 5.35 0.67 7.83
CA LEU A 22 5.74 0.68 6.41
C LEU A 22 4.75 1.46 5.53
N LEU A 23 3.49 1.55 5.95
CA LEU A 23 2.40 2.19 5.22
C LEU A 23 1.66 3.17 6.14
N SER A 24 1.24 4.31 5.59
CA SER A 24 0.49 5.34 6.31
C SER A 24 -0.77 5.76 5.56
N VAL A 25 -1.84 6.05 6.30
CA VAL A 25 -3.07 6.61 5.74
C VAL A 25 -2.87 8.11 5.53
N VAL A 26 -2.79 8.54 4.27
CA VAL A 26 -2.58 9.97 3.92
C VAL A 26 -3.91 10.75 3.98
N LYS A 27 -5.06 10.07 3.91
CA LYS A 27 -6.38 10.70 3.91
C LYS A 27 -7.45 9.77 4.48
N GLY A 28 -8.34 10.32 5.30
CA GLY A 28 -9.46 9.61 5.93
C GLY A 28 -9.08 8.95 7.26
N GLN A 29 -10.08 8.40 7.94
CA GLN A 29 -9.91 7.69 9.20
C GLN A 29 -10.61 6.32 9.11
N PRO A 30 -9.95 5.30 8.51
CA PRO A 30 -10.55 3.98 8.34
C PRO A 30 -10.72 3.29 9.70
N ASN A 31 -11.74 2.43 9.78
CA ASN A 31 -11.89 1.56 10.94
C ASN A 31 -10.92 0.36 10.87
N ALA A 32 -10.85 -0.41 11.95
CA ALA A 32 -9.94 -1.54 12.05
C ALA A 32 -10.28 -2.66 11.04
N GLU A 33 -11.58 -2.88 10.81
CA GLU A 33 -12.09 -3.89 9.89
C GLU A 33 -11.68 -3.60 8.44
N GLU A 34 -11.73 -2.33 8.03
CA GLU A 34 -11.33 -1.86 6.71
C GLU A 34 -9.81 -2.02 6.49
N LEU A 35 -9.01 -1.70 7.51
CA LEU A 35 -7.56 -1.92 7.45
C LEU A 35 -7.21 -3.41 7.36
N ALA A 36 -7.91 -4.26 8.11
CA ALA A 36 -7.74 -5.70 8.05
C ALA A 36 -8.11 -6.26 6.67
N ALA A 37 -9.25 -5.83 6.11
CA ALA A 37 -9.69 -6.22 4.78
C ALA A 37 -8.69 -5.80 3.69
N LEU A 38 -8.21 -4.55 3.74
CA LEU A 38 -7.19 -4.07 2.80
C LEU A 38 -5.88 -4.85 2.91
N THR A 39 -5.46 -5.15 4.13
CA THR A 39 -4.23 -5.93 4.38
C THR A 39 -4.37 -7.34 3.81
N ALA A 40 -5.51 -8.01 4.02
CA ALA A 40 -5.79 -9.33 3.44
C ALA A 40 -5.71 -9.31 1.91
N VAL A 41 -6.22 -8.26 1.27
CA VAL A 41 -6.11 -8.08 -0.19
C VAL A 41 -4.63 -7.92 -0.58
N VAL A 42 -3.89 -7.00 0.04
CA VAL A 42 -2.47 -6.78 -0.28
C VAL A 42 -1.64 -8.06 -0.13
N LEU A 43 -1.88 -8.82 0.93
CA LEU A 43 -1.22 -10.12 1.13
C LEU A 43 -1.59 -11.13 0.04
N SER A 44 -2.84 -11.12 -0.44
CA SER A 44 -3.28 -11.98 -1.55
C SER A 44 -2.60 -11.62 -2.88
N LEU A 45 -2.27 -10.34 -3.11
CA LEU A 45 -1.50 -9.91 -4.28
C LEU A 45 0.01 -10.17 -4.15
N GLY A 46 0.53 -10.35 -2.93
CA GLY A 46 1.95 -10.51 -2.63
C GLY A 46 2.54 -11.89 -2.92
N GLY A 47 1.75 -12.81 -3.48
CA GLY A 47 2.26 -14.09 -3.98
C GLY A 47 3.28 -13.90 -5.11
N ALA A 48 4.27 -14.79 -5.20
CA ALA A 48 5.32 -14.71 -6.22
C ALA A 48 4.74 -14.82 -7.64
N GLU A 49 4.50 -13.66 -8.28
CA GLU A 49 4.22 -13.58 -9.71
C GLU A 49 5.49 -13.98 -10.50
N PRO A 50 5.40 -14.93 -11.45
CA PRO A 50 6.49 -15.17 -12.37
C PRO A 50 6.76 -13.89 -13.17
N ALA A 51 8.03 -13.49 -13.25
CA ALA A 51 8.46 -12.25 -13.89
C ALA A 51 7.83 -12.10 -15.29
N ARG A 52 6.82 -11.22 -15.40
CA ARG A 52 6.21 -10.90 -16.68
C ARG A 52 7.16 -9.99 -17.43
N ALA A 53 7.63 -10.44 -18.59
CA ALA A 53 8.55 -9.69 -19.43
C ALA A 53 7.96 -8.33 -19.84
N ASP A 54 8.67 -7.27 -19.46
CA ASP A 54 8.36 -5.88 -19.79
C ASP A 54 8.29 -5.64 -21.30
N LYS A 55 7.23 -4.96 -21.77
CA LYS A 55 7.38 -4.05 -22.92
C LYS A 55 6.52 -2.78 -22.80
N PRO A 56 7.02 -1.75 -22.11
CA PRO A 56 6.64 -0.39 -22.40
C PRO A 56 7.33 0.10 -23.66
N SER A 57 6.62 0.82 -24.54
CA SER A 57 7.28 1.68 -25.52
C SER A 57 7.87 2.90 -24.79
N VAL A 58 9.06 2.69 -24.18
CA VAL A 58 9.93 3.69 -23.53
C VAL A 58 10.15 4.96 -24.40
N ARG A 59 9.94 4.85 -25.71
CA ARG A 59 10.28 5.88 -26.70
C ARG A 59 9.51 7.20 -26.55
N HIS A 60 8.27 7.18 -26.07
CA HIS A 60 7.45 8.40 -26.04
C HIS A 60 7.85 9.37 -24.92
N TRP A 61 8.13 8.87 -23.71
CA TRP A 61 8.56 9.72 -22.61
C TRP A 61 10.00 10.21 -22.80
N VAL A 62 10.92 9.32 -23.20
CA VAL A 62 12.34 9.66 -23.44
C VAL A 62 12.48 10.76 -24.51
N ARG A 63 11.72 10.67 -25.61
CA ARG A 63 11.74 11.71 -26.66
C ARG A 63 11.32 13.08 -26.13
N ARG A 64 10.28 13.15 -25.28
CA ARG A 64 9.82 14.43 -24.71
C ARG A 64 10.82 15.05 -23.75
N GLN A 65 11.52 14.21 -22.97
CA GLN A 65 12.61 14.67 -22.11
C GLN A 65 13.79 15.23 -22.93
N GLN A 66 14.21 14.56 -24.01
CA GLN A 66 15.28 15.07 -24.88
C GLN A 66 14.94 16.41 -25.53
N LEU A 67 13.66 16.61 -25.86
CA LEU A 67 13.15 17.87 -26.40
C LEU A 67 12.86 18.94 -25.33
N LYS A 68 13.13 18.64 -24.04
CA LYS A 68 12.86 19.52 -22.89
C LYS A 68 11.45 20.12 -22.89
N LEU A 69 10.46 19.32 -23.30
CA LEU A 69 9.08 19.76 -23.31
C LEU A 69 8.54 19.79 -21.89
N ASP A 70 7.80 20.86 -21.57
CA ASP A 70 7.14 20.96 -20.28
C ASP A 70 6.20 19.77 -20.03
N PRO A 71 6.10 19.28 -18.79
CA PRO A 71 5.13 18.26 -18.44
C PRO A 71 3.74 18.77 -18.80
N THR A 72 2.99 18.06 -19.65
CA THR A 72 1.62 18.46 -19.97
C THR A 72 0.78 18.39 -18.69
N PRO A 73 0.35 19.53 -18.12
CA PRO A 73 -0.41 19.51 -16.89
C PRO A 73 -1.79 18.93 -17.17
N GLY A 74 -2.35 18.23 -16.18
CA GLY A 74 -3.72 17.74 -16.26
C GLY A 74 -3.91 16.39 -15.58
N PRO A 75 -5.17 16.04 -15.29
CA PRO A 75 -5.51 14.77 -14.68
C PRO A 75 -4.99 13.59 -15.51
N GLY A 76 -4.37 12.62 -14.85
CA GLY A 76 -3.83 11.42 -15.50
C GLY A 76 -2.49 11.62 -16.22
N ALA A 77 -1.85 12.78 -16.11
CA ALA A 77 -0.50 13.00 -16.66
C ALA A 77 0.53 11.97 -16.14
N TRP A 78 0.43 11.60 -14.87
CA TRP A 78 1.28 10.60 -14.19
C TRP A 78 1.15 9.17 -14.74
N LYS A 79 0.06 8.83 -15.42
CA LYS A 79 -0.10 7.50 -16.05
C LYS A 79 0.80 7.34 -17.27
N ARG A 80 1.20 8.47 -17.89
CA ARG A 80 2.06 8.52 -19.08
C ARG A 80 3.55 8.61 -18.74
N SER A 81 3.90 8.73 -17.45
CA SER A 81 5.28 8.69 -16.97
C SER A 81 5.70 7.30 -16.50
N ARG A 82 4.78 6.33 -16.44
CA ARG A 82 5.13 4.93 -16.20
C ARG A 82 5.44 4.31 -17.57
N GLY A 83 6.65 3.76 -17.70
CA GLY A 83 6.86 2.64 -18.61
C GLY A 83 5.97 1.52 -18.12
#